data_AF-A0A3S2VH41-F1
#
_entry.id   AF-A0A3S2VH41-F1
#
_cell.length_a   1.000
_cell.length_b   1.000
_cell.length_c   1.000
_cell.angle_alpha   90.00
_cell.angle_beta   90.00
_cell.angle_gamma   90.00
#
_symmetry.space_group_name_H-M   'P 1'
#
loop_
_entity.id
_entity.type
_entity.pdbx_description
1 polymer ?
#
loop_
_entity_poly.entity_id
_entity_poly.type
_entity_poly.pdbx_seq_one_letter_code
_entity_poly.pdbx_strand_id
1 'polypeptide(L)'
;MYRLMVFSVITIAAGSAHASGVPFFASPDVPDYSAKMIVRDTYNDKGGRQRVVQHHNGWTHVEEDRRGETNIYYGHFFKNVVLRASRKNGEISSIEVRQVEPSQDYNGIMEVKETDDVEAIGGEQCRWREIVRKMNKDGSGPVWLTCLTGDGIEVATKVLFSSREVMSETRLVELQRGPVPGAAVRPSMQLFEAGTWLKPLPSYDDYTPNAGDFEAKLVSHRSEERLLRHYPWWLRQRDGEDGSILITVWNELEDQGLQYSASKGERRFEAIRSSSNPGPFSKRFDMVSGMVDMKKQDRLLGEDCAWYNRTPDSADAGLMQCLTSDGIPLIDEHWSGWGDGEIFKIVALTRRPVSMDEMQPPRDYLEPAAWGFIRPQY
;
A
#
# COMPACT_ATOMS: atom_id res chain seq x y z
N MET A 1 -53.04 31.98 -5.12
CA MET A 1 -52.51 30.59 -5.04
C MET A 1 -51.03 30.63 -5.42
N TYR A 2 -50.14 30.73 -4.43
CA TYR A 2 -48.69 30.69 -4.64
C TYR A 2 -48.22 29.25 -4.41
N ARG A 3 -47.72 28.60 -5.47
CA ARG A 3 -47.06 27.29 -5.39
C ARG A 3 -45.61 27.52 -4.98
N LEU A 4 -45.25 27.06 -3.78
CA LEU A 4 -43.87 26.92 -3.33
C LEU A 4 -43.16 25.91 -4.24
N MET A 5 -42.08 26.33 -4.90
CA MET A 5 -41.09 25.41 -5.46
C MET A 5 -40.28 24.82 -4.30
N VAL A 6 -40.38 23.51 -4.09
CA VAL A 6 -39.45 22.77 -3.25
C VAL A 6 -38.20 22.51 -4.09
N PHE A 7 -37.10 23.17 -3.74
CA PHE A 7 -35.77 22.79 -4.22
C PHE A 7 -35.41 21.46 -3.58
N SER A 8 -35.46 20.39 -4.36
CA SER A 8 -34.82 19.12 -4.02
C SER A 8 -33.31 19.33 -4.09
N VAL A 9 -32.67 19.41 -2.93
CA VAL A 9 -31.20 19.29 -2.81
C VAL A 9 -30.86 17.87 -3.25
N ILE A 10 -30.21 17.76 -4.40
CA ILE A 10 -29.60 16.52 -4.87
C ILE A 10 -28.39 16.26 -3.96
N THR A 11 -28.57 15.42 -2.95
CA THR A 11 -27.44 14.77 -2.29
C THR A 11 -26.87 13.77 -3.28
N ILE A 12 -25.88 14.21 -4.06
CA ILE A 12 -24.99 13.29 -4.75
C ILE A 12 -24.23 12.57 -3.65
N ALA A 13 -24.67 11.36 -3.29
CA ALA A 13 -23.86 10.42 -2.53
C ALA A 13 -22.72 9.96 -3.44
N ALA A 14 -21.75 10.85 -3.66
CA ALA A 14 -20.45 10.47 -4.16
C ALA A 14 -19.84 9.54 -3.10
N GLY A 15 -19.41 8.34 -3.51
CA GLY A 15 -18.64 7.45 -2.65
C GLY A 15 -17.51 8.28 -2.04
N SER A 16 -17.59 8.49 -0.74
CA SER A 16 -16.61 9.25 0.03
C SER A 16 -15.24 8.61 -0.20
N ALA A 17 -14.19 9.41 -0.28
CA ALA A 17 -12.87 8.93 -0.65
C ALA A 17 -11.92 8.97 0.56
N HIS A 18 -10.91 8.09 0.63
CA HIS A 18 -10.32 7.64 1.91
C HIS A 18 -8.80 7.56 1.89
N ALA A 19 -8.13 8.43 1.14
CA ALA A 19 -6.67 8.47 1.09
C ALA A 19 -6.09 8.69 2.52
N SER A 20 -5.76 7.59 3.19
CA SER A 20 -5.30 7.60 4.58
C SER A 20 -3.93 8.24 4.66
N GLY A 21 -3.73 9.14 5.64
CA GLY A 21 -2.49 9.89 5.79
C GLY A 21 -2.50 11.25 5.10
N VAL A 22 -3.49 11.55 4.23
CA VAL A 22 -3.75 12.90 3.73
C VAL A 22 -4.99 13.52 4.38
N PRO A 23 -5.14 14.86 4.36
CA PRO A 23 -6.29 15.54 4.95
C PRO A 23 -7.65 15.08 4.40
N PHE A 24 -8.67 15.11 5.26
CA PHE A 24 -10.05 14.97 4.83
C PHE A 24 -10.53 16.24 4.11
N PHE A 25 -11.27 16.08 3.01
CA PHE A 25 -11.92 17.19 2.30
C PHE A 25 -13.42 16.90 2.10
N ALA A 26 -14.28 17.85 2.48
CA ALA A 26 -15.72 17.75 2.25
C ALA A 26 -16.14 18.12 0.81
N SER A 27 -15.30 18.86 0.09
CA SER A 27 -15.52 19.34 -1.28
C SER A 27 -14.20 19.36 -2.06
N PRO A 28 -14.19 19.22 -3.40
CA PRO A 28 -12.99 19.43 -4.22
C PRO A 28 -12.49 20.88 -4.25
N ASP A 29 -13.33 21.86 -3.89
CA ASP A 29 -13.04 23.29 -4.01
C ASP A 29 -12.25 23.85 -2.81
N VAL A 30 -11.22 23.12 -2.36
CA VAL A 30 -10.33 23.57 -1.27
C VAL A 30 -9.23 24.43 -1.89
N PRO A 31 -8.91 25.62 -1.34
CA PRO A 31 -7.86 26.47 -1.88
C PRO A 31 -6.47 25.83 -1.71
N ASP A 32 -5.49 26.32 -2.46
CA ASP A 32 -4.09 25.97 -2.21
C ASP A 32 -3.65 26.49 -0.83
N TYR A 33 -2.93 25.65 -0.08
CA TYR A 33 -2.41 26.03 1.22
C TYR A 33 -1.18 25.23 1.62
N SER A 34 -0.41 25.79 2.55
CA SER A 34 0.60 25.08 3.35
C SER A 34 0.27 25.22 4.83
N ALA A 35 0.31 24.12 5.56
CA ALA A 35 0.01 24.08 6.99
C ALA A 35 1.12 23.36 7.77
N LYS A 36 1.43 23.88 8.96
CA LYS A 36 2.23 23.18 9.97
C LYS A 36 1.34 22.82 11.14
N MET A 37 1.43 21.58 11.57
CA MET A 37 0.62 20.99 12.62
C MET A 37 1.50 20.21 13.59
N ILE A 38 0.97 19.99 14.79
CA ILE A 38 1.59 19.13 15.80
C ILE A 38 0.66 17.94 16.08
N VAL A 39 1.22 16.74 15.96
CA VAL A 39 0.56 15.47 16.30
C VAL A 39 0.98 15.05 17.71
N ARG A 40 0.02 14.67 18.55
CA ARG A 40 0.23 14.19 19.91
C ARG A 40 -0.45 12.84 20.10
N ASP A 41 0.27 11.87 20.66
CA ASP A 41 -0.24 10.51 20.93
C ASP A 41 -0.21 10.22 22.43
N THR A 42 -1.32 9.75 23.01
CA THR A 42 -1.44 9.57 24.47
C THR A 42 -0.38 8.65 25.08
N TYR A 43 0.11 7.64 24.34
CA TYR A 43 1.03 6.63 24.88
C TYR A 43 2.51 6.79 24.45
N ASN A 44 2.82 7.68 23.50
CA ASN A 44 4.16 7.74 22.89
C ASN A 44 4.79 9.15 22.85
N ASP A 45 4.13 10.15 23.42
CA ASP A 45 4.47 11.54 23.17
C ASP A 45 5.57 12.11 24.09
N LYS A 46 6.73 12.42 23.50
CA LYS A 46 7.79 13.23 24.10
C LYS A 46 7.93 14.54 23.31
N GLY A 47 6.90 15.38 23.32
CA GLY A 47 6.98 16.77 22.82
C GLY A 47 6.23 17.11 21.53
N GLY A 48 5.36 16.22 21.06
CA GLY A 48 4.65 16.31 19.80
C GLY A 48 5.53 15.95 18.61
N ARG A 49 4.90 15.57 17.50
CA ARG A 49 5.56 15.39 16.19
C ARG A 49 5.10 16.46 15.23
N GLN A 50 6.03 17.01 14.45
CA GLN A 50 5.68 17.95 13.41
C GLN A 50 5.02 17.20 12.24
N ARG A 51 3.94 17.79 11.72
CA ARG A 51 3.28 17.39 10.48
C ARG A 51 3.17 18.61 9.58
N VAL A 52 3.68 18.51 8.37
CA VAL A 52 3.60 19.56 7.34
C VAL A 52 2.67 19.07 6.25
N VAL A 53 1.75 19.93 5.81
CA VAL A 53 0.77 19.63 4.76
C VAL A 53 0.88 20.70 3.68
N GLN A 54 0.93 20.28 2.43
CA GLN A 54 0.82 21.15 1.26
C GLN A 54 -0.32 20.64 0.38
N HIS A 55 -1.18 21.53 -0.09
CA HIS A 55 -2.32 21.20 -0.93
C HIS A 55 -2.30 22.04 -2.21
N HIS A 56 -2.55 21.38 -3.35
CA HIS A 56 -2.75 22.02 -4.63
C HIS A 56 -3.70 21.20 -5.50
N ASN A 57 -4.84 21.78 -5.88
CA ASN A 57 -5.81 21.20 -6.82
C ASN A 57 -6.18 19.73 -6.48
N GLY A 58 -6.57 19.48 -5.23
CA GLY A 58 -6.96 18.16 -4.72
C GLY A 58 -5.79 17.23 -4.37
N TRP A 59 -4.57 17.53 -4.83
CA TRP A 59 -3.36 16.80 -4.47
C TRP A 59 -2.75 17.35 -3.19
N THR A 60 -2.22 16.45 -2.38
CA THR A 60 -1.63 16.76 -1.09
C THR A 60 -0.28 16.10 -0.96
N HIS A 61 0.65 16.82 -0.32
CA HIS A 61 1.89 16.28 0.18
C HIS A 61 1.94 16.49 1.69
N VAL A 62 2.24 15.42 2.42
CA VAL A 62 2.31 15.44 3.88
C VAL A 62 3.64 14.83 4.31
N GLU A 63 4.36 15.52 5.19
CA GLU A 63 5.52 14.95 5.89
C GLU A 63 5.25 14.92 7.40
N GLU A 64 5.52 13.79 8.05
CA GLU A 64 5.42 13.61 9.50
C GLU A 64 6.70 12.98 10.07
N ASP A 65 7.38 13.71 10.96
CA ASP A 65 8.64 13.26 11.55
C ASP A 65 8.42 12.32 12.74
N ARG A 66 9.01 11.13 12.67
CA ARG A 66 8.97 10.08 13.70
C ARG A 66 10.37 9.60 14.05
N ARG A 67 10.96 10.16 15.12
CA ARG A 67 12.19 9.67 15.80
C ARG A 67 13.15 8.87 14.90
N GLY A 68 13.78 9.55 13.94
CA GLY A 68 14.78 8.94 13.03
C GLY A 68 14.25 8.46 11.68
N GLU A 69 12.95 8.59 11.43
CA GLU A 69 12.26 8.32 10.17
C GLU A 69 11.24 9.43 9.87
N THR A 70 11.04 9.76 8.60
CA THR A 70 9.98 10.68 8.16
C THR A 70 8.99 9.89 7.32
N ASN A 71 7.72 9.87 7.70
CA ASN A 71 6.65 9.37 6.83
C ASN A 71 6.25 10.48 5.86
N ILE A 72 6.14 10.13 4.59
CA ILE A 72 5.75 11.03 3.52
C ILE A 72 4.50 10.46 2.87
N TYR A 73 3.52 11.32 2.59
CA TYR A 73 2.32 10.95 1.87
C TYR A 73 2.13 11.88 0.69
N TYR A 74 1.83 11.32 -0.48
CA TYR A 74 1.29 12.06 -1.61
C TYR A 74 -0.07 11.47 -1.95
N GLY A 75 -1.11 12.27 -2.07
CA GLY A 75 -2.41 11.69 -2.36
C GLY A 75 -3.43 12.69 -2.84
N HIS A 76 -4.49 12.13 -3.42
CA HIS A 76 -5.66 12.89 -3.81
C HIS A 76 -6.87 12.25 -3.17
N PHE A 77 -7.49 12.98 -2.24
CA PHE A 77 -8.59 12.48 -1.42
C PHE A 77 -9.68 11.87 -2.29
N PHE A 78 -10.35 12.66 -3.15
CA PHE A 78 -11.47 12.20 -4.00
C PHE A 78 -11.15 11.12 -5.05
N LYS A 79 -9.88 10.96 -5.46
CA LYS A 79 -9.46 9.90 -6.39
C LYS A 79 -9.09 8.60 -5.66
N ASN A 80 -9.16 8.63 -4.33
CA ASN A 80 -8.79 7.57 -3.41
C ASN A 80 -7.43 6.93 -3.73
N VAL A 81 -6.46 7.79 -4.08
CA VAL A 81 -5.09 7.39 -4.37
C VAL A 81 -4.16 7.99 -3.33
N VAL A 82 -3.30 7.15 -2.77
CA VAL A 82 -2.25 7.57 -1.84
C VAL A 82 -0.96 6.82 -2.13
N LEU A 83 0.13 7.56 -2.23
CA LEU A 83 1.49 7.07 -2.08
C LEU A 83 1.92 7.36 -0.66
N ARG A 84 2.30 6.34 0.08
CA ARG A 84 3.03 6.43 1.35
C ARG A 84 4.49 6.10 1.09
N ALA A 85 5.40 6.85 1.68
CA ALA A 85 6.83 6.57 1.66
C ALA A 85 7.43 6.72 3.06
N SER A 86 8.48 5.96 3.31
CA SER A 86 9.32 6.09 4.50
C SER A 86 10.68 6.60 4.10
N ARG A 87 11.12 7.69 4.73
CA ARG A 87 12.47 8.25 4.56
C ARG A 87 13.29 8.01 5.83
N LYS A 88 14.46 7.39 5.68
CA LYS A 88 15.41 7.13 6.77
C LYS A 88 16.80 7.54 6.31
N ASN A 89 17.56 8.24 7.16
CA ASN A 89 18.90 8.75 6.84
C ASN A 89 18.97 9.59 5.53
N GLY A 90 17.89 10.30 5.18
CA GLY A 90 17.81 11.13 3.97
C GLY A 90 17.37 10.39 2.70
N GLU A 91 17.28 9.06 2.72
CA GLU A 91 16.85 8.25 1.57
C GLU A 91 15.48 7.64 1.79
N ILE A 92 14.69 7.51 0.72
CA ILE A 92 13.41 6.79 0.78
C ILE A 92 13.70 5.28 0.75
N SER A 93 13.33 4.59 1.83
CA SER A 93 13.59 3.16 2.02
C SER A 93 12.40 2.27 1.64
N SER A 94 11.19 2.82 1.56
CA SER A 94 10.03 2.08 1.09
C SER A 94 8.94 3.01 0.57
N ILE A 95 8.10 2.44 -0.30
CA ILE A 95 6.87 3.07 -0.79
C ILE A 95 5.72 2.06 -0.83
N GLU A 96 4.51 2.60 -0.76
CA GLU A 96 3.26 1.94 -1.10
C GLU A 96 2.37 2.94 -1.83
N VAL A 97 1.98 2.64 -3.06
CA VAL A 97 0.92 3.34 -3.77
C VAL A 97 -0.32 2.45 -3.72
N ARG A 98 -1.42 2.98 -3.22
CA ARG A 98 -2.70 2.29 -3.16
C ARG A 98 -3.76 3.16 -3.82
N GLN A 99 -4.55 2.55 -4.70
CA GLN A 99 -5.80 3.12 -5.17
C GLN A 99 -6.90 2.10 -5.06
N VAL A 100 -7.99 2.46 -4.38
CA VAL A 100 -9.12 1.56 -4.14
C VAL A 100 -10.43 2.28 -4.47
N GLU A 101 -11.37 1.58 -5.07
CA GLU A 101 -12.73 2.06 -5.22
C GLU A 101 -13.35 2.25 -3.83
N PRO A 102 -14.01 3.38 -3.54
CA PRO A 102 -14.63 3.62 -2.24
C PRO A 102 -15.47 2.47 -1.68
N SER A 103 -16.21 1.76 -2.54
CA SER A 103 -17.03 0.60 -2.14
C SER A 103 -16.24 -0.62 -1.68
N GLN A 104 -14.99 -0.75 -2.12
CA GLN A 104 -14.11 -1.88 -1.80
C GLN A 104 -13.13 -1.56 -0.66
N ASP A 105 -13.09 -0.32 -0.18
CA ASP A 105 -12.18 0.03 0.91
C ASP A 105 -12.68 -0.51 2.25
N TYR A 106 -11.96 -1.50 2.80
CA TYR A 106 -12.29 -2.13 4.07
C TYR A 106 -12.41 -1.12 5.22
N ASN A 107 -11.54 -0.10 5.25
CA ASN A 107 -11.54 0.95 6.27
C ASN A 107 -12.26 2.24 5.83
N GLY A 108 -13.03 2.19 4.74
CA GLY A 108 -13.61 3.38 4.12
C GLY A 108 -14.58 4.14 5.03
N ILE A 109 -14.66 5.46 4.86
CA ILE A 109 -15.67 6.31 5.49
C ILE A 109 -17.03 5.97 4.87
N MET A 110 -17.96 5.57 5.71
CA MET A 110 -19.35 5.29 5.33
C MET A 110 -20.20 6.56 5.35
N GLU A 111 -19.94 7.44 6.31
CA GLU A 111 -20.74 8.63 6.57
C GLU A 111 -19.86 9.70 7.25
N VAL A 112 -20.18 10.96 7.01
CA VAL A 112 -19.62 12.09 7.75
C VAL A 112 -20.78 12.79 8.46
N LYS A 113 -20.74 12.80 9.79
CA LYS A 113 -21.77 13.44 10.62
C LYS A 113 -21.30 14.82 11.02
N GLU A 114 -22.10 15.84 10.73
CA GLU A 114 -21.86 17.18 11.25
C GLU A 114 -22.01 17.19 12.77
N THR A 115 -21.16 17.96 13.45
CA THR A 115 -21.36 18.30 14.85
C THR A 115 -21.64 19.80 15.00
N ASP A 116 -22.25 20.17 16.11
CA ASP A 116 -22.46 21.58 16.47
C ASP A 116 -21.22 22.20 17.12
N ASP A 117 -20.14 21.42 17.28
CA ASP A 117 -18.94 21.86 17.97
C ASP A 117 -18.06 22.71 17.05
N VAL A 118 -17.86 23.96 17.45
CA VAL A 118 -16.97 24.92 16.79
C VAL A 118 -15.79 25.19 17.72
N GLU A 119 -14.59 25.25 17.16
CA GLU A 119 -13.36 25.50 17.90
C GLU A 119 -12.45 26.47 17.13
N ALA A 120 -11.70 27.29 17.85
CA ALA A 120 -10.66 28.15 17.27
C ALA A 120 -9.30 27.45 17.43
N ILE A 121 -8.65 27.11 16.31
CA ILE A 121 -7.39 26.34 16.31
C ILE A 121 -6.38 27.06 15.41
N GLY A 122 -5.22 27.43 15.96
CA GLY A 122 -4.19 28.15 15.18
C GLY A 122 -4.67 29.48 14.59
N GLY A 123 -5.66 30.14 15.22
CA GLY A 123 -6.28 31.37 14.72
C GLY A 123 -7.45 31.15 13.74
N GLU A 124 -7.70 29.91 13.32
CA GLU A 124 -8.76 29.55 12.38
C GLU A 124 -10.01 29.06 13.11
N GLN A 125 -11.18 29.51 12.68
CA GLN A 125 -12.46 28.97 13.14
C GLN A 125 -12.78 27.70 12.35
N CYS A 126 -13.06 26.61 13.04
CA CYS A 126 -13.39 25.34 12.41
C CYS A 126 -14.57 24.66 13.09
N ARG A 127 -15.28 23.81 12.33
CA ARG A 127 -16.37 22.97 12.82
C ARG A 127 -15.95 21.51 12.80
N TRP A 128 -16.19 20.82 13.90
CA TRP A 128 -15.91 19.40 14.01
C TRP A 128 -16.94 18.56 13.25
N ARG A 129 -16.45 17.44 12.70
CA ARG A 129 -17.26 16.42 12.02
C ARG A 129 -16.78 15.04 12.45
N GLU A 130 -17.71 14.13 12.64
CA GLU A 130 -17.40 12.72 12.91
C GLU A 130 -17.31 11.95 11.60
N ILE A 131 -16.19 11.25 11.45
CA ILE A 131 -15.90 10.38 10.33
C ILE A 131 -16.26 8.96 10.74
N VAL A 132 -17.40 8.45 10.24
CA VAL A 132 -17.86 7.09 10.52
C VAL A 132 -17.22 6.16 9.50
N ARG A 133 -16.40 5.21 9.97
CA ARG A 133 -15.75 4.21 9.12
C ARG A 133 -16.45 2.86 9.18
N LYS A 134 -16.28 2.05 8.13
CA LYS A 134 -16.73 0.66 8.08
C LYS A 134 -15.97 -0.14 9.15
N MET A 135 -16.59 -0.35 10.31
CA MET A 135 -16.00 -1.11 11.43
C MET A 135 -16.56 -2.52 11.50
N ASN A 136 -15.86 -3.40 12.24
CA ASN A 136 -16.33 -4.73 12.57
C ASN A 136 -17.73 -4.68 13.22
N LYS A 137 -18.52 -5.76 13.02
CA LYS A 137 -19.98 -5.83 13.27
C LYS A 137 -20.42 -5.51 14.71
N ASP A 138 -19.51 -5.39 15.66
CA ASP A 138 -19.74 -5.15 17.08
C ASP A 138 -19.74 -3.66 17.46
N GLY A 139 -19.40 -2.75 16.54
CA GLY A 139 -19.42 -1.31 16.78
C GLY A 139 -18.39 -0.81 17.80
N SER A 140 -17.44 -1.67 18.20
CA SER A 140 -16.40 -1.35 19.17
C SER A 140 -15.13 -0.88 18.44
N GLY A 141 -15.05 0.42 18.17
CA GLY A 141 -13.83 0.97 17.58
C GLY A 141 -13.64 2.47 17.80
N PRO A 142 -12.47 2.99 17.38
CA PRO A 142 -12.10 4.37 17.63
C PRO A 142 -13.03 5.38 16.93
N VAL A 143 -13.32 6.49 17.60
CA VAL A 143 -14.10 7.59 17.01
C VAL A 143 -13.13 8.55 16.32
N TRP A 144 -13.37 8.84 15.04
CA TRP A 144 -12.54 9.73 14.24
C TRP A 144 -13.25 11.08 14.06
N LEU A 145 -12.57 12.16 14.38
CA LEU A 145 -13.06 13.52 14.22
C LEU A 145 -12.10 14.35 13.37
N THR A 146 -12.65 15.21 12.53
CA THR A 146 -11.91 16.22 11.75
C THR A 146 -12.52 17.60 11.97
N CYS A 147 -11.70 18.65 12.02
CA CYS A 147 -12.16 20.04 12.15
C CYS A 147 -11.83 20.81 10.88
N LEU A 148 -12.86 21.29 10.18
CA LEU A 148 -12.72 21.99 8.91
C LEU A 148 -13.05 23.47 9.06
N THR A 149 -12.22 24.30 8.42
CA THR A 149 -12.48 25.72 8.21
C THR A 149 -13.64 25.94 7.22
N GLY A 150 -14.13 27.18 7.12
CA GLY A 150 -15.21 27.53 6.20
C GLY A 150 -14.88 27.30 4.71
N ASP A 151 -13.61 27.34 4.35
CA ASP A 151 -13.08 27.03 3.01
C ASP A 151 -12.60 25.57 2.86
N GLY A 152 -12.89 24.71 3.84
CA GLY A 152 -12.70 23.26 3.73
C GLY A 152 -11.31 22.73 4.06
N ILE A 153 -10.41 23.57 4.59
CA ILE A 153 -9.08 23.14 5.07
C ILE A 153 -9.22 22.42 6.41
N GLU A 154 -8.67 21.21 6.52
CA GLU A 154 -8.54 20.47 7.77
C GLU A 154 -7.45 21.09 8.66
N VAL A 155 -7.87 21.62 9.82
CA VAL A 155 -6.97 22.30 10.77
C VAL A 155 -6.79 21.52 12.07
N ALA A 156 -7.57 20.48 12.30
CA ALA A 156 -7.32 19.53 13.38
C ALA A 156 -7.97 18.17 13.13
N THR A 157 -7.41 17.15 13.77
CA THR A 157 -8.02 15.82 13.86
C THR A 157 -7.95 15.31 15.29
N LYS A 158 -8.91 14.48 15.69
CA LYS A 158 -8.90 13.75 16.97
C LYS A 158 -9.32 12.31 16.71
N VAL A 159 -8.59 11.38 17.31
CA VAL A 159 -8.98 9.98 17.39
C VAL A 159 -9.22 9.66 18.85
N LEU A 160 -10.41 9.15 19.15
CA LEU A 160 -10.80 8.78 20.51
C LEU A 160 -10.87 7.27 20.64
N PHE A 161 -10.55 6.75 21.82
CA PHE A 161 -10.93 5.39 22.21
C PHE A 161 -12.45 5.25 22.25
N SER A 162 -12.93 4.01 22.34
CA SER A 162 -14.35 3.73 22.62
C SER A 162 -14.80 4.32 23.97
N SER A 163 -13.88 4.50 24.92
CA SER A 163 -14.07 5.22 26.19
C SER A 163 -14.25 6.74 26.04
N ARG A 164 -14.15 7.28 24.80
CA ARG A 164 -14.15 8.71 24.46
C ARG A 164 -12.92 9.49 24.93
N GLU A 165 -11.94 8.83 25.53
CA GLU A 165 -10.64 9.43 25.84
C GLU A 165 -9.83 9.66 24.56
N VAL A 166 -9.03 10.73 24.53
CA VAL A 166 -8.18 11.04 23.36
C VAL A 166 -7.10 9.97 23.24
N MET A 167 -7.00 9.36 22.07
CA MET A 167 -5.93 8.45 21.69
C MET A 167 -4.81 9.19 20.96
N SER A 168 -5.18 10.06 20.02
CA SER A 168 -4.26 10.89 19.24
C SER A 168 -4.97 12.15 18.79
N GLU A 169 -4.26 13.26 18.71
CA GLU A 169 -4.77 14.50 18.12
C GLU A 169 -3.72 15.18 17.23
N THR A 170 -4.19 15.86 16.20
CA THR A 170 -3.37 16.75 15.36
C THR A 170 -3.97 18.14 15.42
N ARG A 171 -3.15 19.17 15.62
CA ARG A 171 -3.62 20.56 15.73
C ARG A 171 -2.77 21.52 14.92
N LEU A 172 -3.42 22.44 14.22
CA LEU A 172 -2.78 23.51 13.46
C LEU A 172 -1.93 24.41 14.38
N VAL A 173 -0.75 24.78 13.88
CA VAL A 173 0.13 25.80 14.46
C VAL A 173 0.29 26.99 13.51
N GLU A 174 0.40 26.74 12.21
CA GLU A 174 0.59 27.78 11.19
C GLU A 174 -0.16 27.38 9.92
N LEU A 175 -0.91 28.33 9.33
CA LEU A 175 -1.59 28.16 8.04
C LEU A 175 -1.23 29.31 7.11
N GLN A 176 -0.81 28.98 5.89
CA GLN A 176 -0.56 29.92 4.81
C GLN A 176 -1.44 29.53 3.62
N ARG A 177 -2.44 30.36 3.31
CA ARG A 177 -3.25 30.23 2.10
C ARG A 177 -2.53 30.94 0.95
N GLY A 178 -2.47 30.29 -0.21
CA GLY A 178 -1.82 30.85 -1.39
C GLY A 178 -1.27 29.78 -2.32
N PRO A 179 -0.74 30.18 -3.50
CA PRO A 179 -0.32 29.25 -4.54
C PRO A 179 0.71 28.24 -4.04
N VAL A 180 0.45 26.96 -4.28
CA VAL A 180 1.41 25.88 -4.03
C VAL A 180 1.86 25.31 -5.38
N PRO A 181 3.17 25.24 -5.67
CA PRO A 181 3.63 24.67 -6.93
C PRO A 181 3.16 23.21 -7.08
N GLY A 182 2.63 22.85 -8.25
CA GLY A 182 2.19 21.46 -8.50
C GLY A 182 3.29 20.41 -8.31
N ALA A 183 4.57 20.78 -8.44
CA ALA A 183 5.71 19.91 -8.14
C ALA A 183 5.88 19.61 -6.64
N ALA A 184 5.40 20.48 -5.74
CA ALA A 184 5.49 20.30 -4.29
C ALA A 184 4.54 19.19 -3.78
N VAL A 185 3.44 18.95 -4.49
CA VAL A 185 2.43 17.94 -4.13
C VAL A 185 2.54 16.64 -4.94
N ARG A 186 3.66 16.44 -5.65
CA ARG A 186 3.89 15.27 -6.49
C ARG A 186 5.13 14.49 -6.03
N PRO A 187 5.07 13.15 -6.04
CA PRO A 187 6.23 12.32 -5.76
C PRO A 187 7.28 12.43 -6.86
N SER A 188 8.53 12.12 -6.51
CA SER A 188 9.60 11.94 -7.52
C SER A 188 9.23 10.79 -8.46
N MET A 189 9.43 11.01 -9.77
CA MET A 189 9.15 9.98 -10.78
C MET A 189 10.04 8.74 -10.63
N GLN A 190 11.23 8.89 -10.03
CA GLN A 190 12.16 7.78 -9.77
C GLN A 190 11.56 6.73 -8.83
N LEU A 191 10.58 7.11 -7.97
CA LEU A 191 9.90 6.16 -7.09
C LEU A 191 9.08 5.11 -7.86
N PHE A 192 8.74 5.41 -9.11
CA PHE A 192 7.98 4.53 -10.00
C PHE A 192 8.85 3.75 -10.98
N GLU A 193 10.17 3.91 -10.90
CA GLU A 193 11.11 3.15 -11.73
C GLU A 193 11.50 1.85 -11.01
N ALA A 194 11.19 0.69 -11.62
CA ALA A 194 11.54 -0.61 -11.05
C ALA A 194 13.05 -0.70 -10.73
N GLY A 195 13.90 -0.15 -11.61
CA GLY A 195 15.35 -0.12 -11.44
C GLY A 195 15.82 0.58 -10.15
N THR A 196 15.07 1.55 -9.61
CA THR A 196 15.37 2.18 -8.32
C THR A 196 15.36 1.17 -7.17
N TRP A 197 14.41 0.24 -7.22
CA TRP A 197 14.13 -0.75 -6.17
C TRP A 197 14.84 -2.08 -6.41
N LEU A 198 15.16 -2.41 -7.65
CA LEU A 198 15.86 -3.63 -8.03
C LEU A 198 17.39 -3.46 -8.10
N LYS A 199 17.91 -2.25 -7.89
CA LYS A 199 19.35 -2.01 -7.81
C LYS A 199 19.93 -2.60 -6.52
N PRO A 200 20.86 -3.58 -6.59
CA PRO A 200 21.48 -4.19 -5.41
C PRO A 200 22.03 -3.17 -4.41
N LEU A 201 21.97 -3.49 -3.11
CA LEU A 201 22.63 -2.70 -2.05
C LEU A 201 24.15 -2.96 -1.99
N PRO A 202 24.63 -4.21 -1.91
CA PRO A 202 26.02 -4.56 -2.14
C PRO A 202 26.32 -4.75 -3.63
N SER A 203 27.60 -4.64 -3.98
CA SER A 203 28.08 -5.33 -5.18
C SER A 203 28.12 -6.81 -4.83
N TYR A 204 27.25 -7.62 -5.42
CA TYR A 204 27.51 -9.06 -5.46
C TYR A 204 28.81 -9.27 -6.25
N ASP A 205 29.62 -10.27 -5.89
CA ASP A 205 30.60 -10.80 -6.83
C ASP A 205 29.83 -11.08 -8.13
N ASP A 206 30.32 -10.60 -9.28
CA ASP A 206 29.62 -10.64 -10.58
C ASP A 206 28.90 -11.99 -10.76
N TYR A 207 27.62 -12.04 -10.38
CA TYR A 207 26.85 -13.26 -10.54
C TYR A 207 26.70 -13.42 -12.03
N THR A 208 27.39 -14.42 -12.56
CA THR A 208 27.22 -14.80 -13.96
C THR A 208 25.97 -15.67 -14.00
N PRO A 209 24.88 -15.22 -14.67
CA PRO A 209 23.69 -16.03 -14.87
C PRO A 209 24.10 -17.44 -15.33
N ASN A 210 23.69 -18.45 -14.56
CA ASN A 210 24.12 -19.82 -14.80
C ASN A 210 22.92 -20.77 -14.90
N ALA A 211 23.18 -22.06 -15.11
CA ALA A 211 22.13 -23.08 -15.28
C ALA A 211 21.23 -23.29 -14.03
N GLY A 212 21.52 -22.62 -12.91
CA GLY A 212 20.65 -22.54 -11.73
C GLY A 212 19.55 -21.47 -11.83
N ASP A 213 19.62 -20.58 -12.83
CA ASP A 213 18.50 -19.74 -13.23
C ASP A 213 17.49 -20.56 -14.03
N PHE A 214 16.23 -20.15 -13.97
CA PHE A 214 15.17 -20.86 -14.66
C PHE A 214 13.95 -19.98 -14.94
N GLU A 215 13.13 -20.49 -15.85
CA GLU A 215 11.76 -20.06 -16.06
C GLU A 215 10.83 -21.25 -15.86
N ALA A 216 9.77 -21.07 -15.08
CA ALA A 216 8.75 -22.09 -14.88
C ALA A 216 7.35 -21.50 -15.09
N LYS A 217 6.44 -22.35 -15.56
CA LYS A 217 5.01 -22.07 -15.64
C LYS A 217 4.26 -23.07 -14.79
N LEU A 218 3.46 -22.57 -13.86
CA LEU A 218 2.51 -23.36 -13.08
C LEU A 218 1.09 -22.93 -13.43
N VAL A 219 0.14 -23.87 -13.34
CA VAL A 219 -1.27 -23.59 -13.57
C VAL A 219 -2.11 -24.18 -12.46
N SER A 220 -3.17 -23.47 -12.12
CA SER A 220 -4.27 -23.98 -11.30
C SER A 220 -5.54 -24.10 -12.15
N HIS A 221 -6.67 -24.31 -11.49
CA HIS A 221 -7.98 -24.29 -12.14
C HIS A 221 -8.56 -22.86 -12.33
N ARG A 222 -7.87 -21.82 -11.85
CA ARG A 222 -8.33 -20.42 -11.86
C ARG A 222 -7.26 -19.40 -12.21
N SER A 223 -5.99 -19.79 -12.23
CA SER A 223 -4.88 -18.84 -12.40
C SER A 223 -3.69 -19.52 -13.08
N GLU A 224 -2.88 -18.72 -13.75
CA GLU A 224 -1.56 -19.11 -14.24
C GLU A 224 -0.47 -18.38 -13.43
N GLU A 225 0.65 -19.06 -13.23
CA GLU A 225 1.84 -18.47 -12.61
C GLU A 225 3.07 -18.62 -13.50
N ARG A 226 3.82 -17.54 -13.61
CA ARG A 226 5.15 -17.50 -14.21
C ARG A 226 6.18 -17.23 -13.12
N LEU A 227 7.18 -18.09 -13.04
CA LEU A 227 8.32 -17.95 -12.16
C LEU A 227 9.58 -17.69 -12.97
N LEU A 228 10.37 -16.71 -12.55
CA LEU A 228 11.72 -16.50 -13.04
C LEU A 228 12.68 -16.45 -11.85
N ARG A 229 13.88 -16.98 -12.04
CA ARG A 229 14.99 -16.83 -11.10
C ARG A 229 16.19 -16.26 -11.84
N HIS A 230 16.70 -15.15 -11.31
CA HIS A 230 18.01 -14.57 -11.61
C HIS A 230 18.69 -14.41 -10.25
N TYR A 231 19.50 -15.35 -9.79
CA TYR A 231 19.98 -15.33 -8.40
C TYR A 231 20.61 -13.96 -7.99
N PRO A 232 20.27 -13.38 -6.82
CA PRO A 232 19.34 -13.86 -5.78
C PRO A 232 17.86 -13.42 -5.95
N TRP A 233 17.50 -12.90 -7.11
CA TRP A 233 16.18 -12.40 -7.43
C TRP A 233 15.23 -13.49 -7.91
N TRP A 234 13.98 -13.37 -7.47
CA TRP A 234 12.85 -14.13 -7.95
C TRP A 234 11.77 -13.20 -8.46
N LEU A 235 11.09 -13.64 -9.51
CA LEU A 235 9.84 -13.08 -9.95
C LEU A 235 8.78 -14.17 -9.86
N ARG A 236 7.63 -13.85 -9.26
CA ARG A 236 6.40 -14.62 -9.39
C ARG A 236 5.33 -13.69 -9.89
N GLN A 237 4.84 -13.97 -11.08
CA GLN A 237 3.67 -13.34 -11.65
C GLN A 237 2.54 -14.34 -11.62
N ARG A 238 1.41 -13.94 -11.05
CA ARG A 238 0.16 -14.68 -11.05
C ARG A 238 -0.88 -13.87 -11.80
N ASP A 239 -1.50 -14.50 -12.79
CA ASP A 239 -2.61 -13.95 -13.57
C ASP A 239 -3.85 -14.80 -13.29
N GLY A 240 -4.86 -14.21 -12.66
CA GLY A 240 -6.14 -14.85 -12.36
C GLY A 240 -7.13 -14.75 -13.53
N GLU A 241 -7.99 -15.75 -13.68
CA GLU A 241 -9.08 -15.76 -14.66
C GLU A 241 -10.10 -14.61 -14.43
N ASP A 242 -10.16 -14.07 -13.21
CA ASP A 242 -10.98 -12.91 -12.85
C ASP A 242 -10.35 -11.57 -13.27
N GLY A 243 -9.19 -11.61 -13.94
CA GLY A 243 -8.41 -10.44 -14.33
C GLY A 243 -7.55 -9.87 -13.21
N SER A 244 -7.46 -10.55 -12.06
CA SER A 244 -6.51 -10.18 -11.01
C SER A 244 -5.08 -10.47 -11.43
N ILE A 245 -4.17 -9.59 -11.03
CA ILE A 245 -2.73 -9.69 -11.32
C ILE A 245 -2.00 -9.51 -10.01
N LEU A 246 -1.01 -10.36 -9.76
CA LEU A 246 -0.04 -10.20 -8.67
C LEU A 246 1.35 -10.48 -9.22
N ILE A 247 2.20 -9.45 -9.24
CA ILE A 247 3.62 -9.58 -9.57
C ILE A 247 4.40 -9.27 -8.32
N THR A 248 5.26 -10.18 -7.90
CA THR A 248 6.25 -9.94 -6.85
C THR A 248 7.61 -10.16 -7.46
N VAL A 249 8.55 -9.26 -7.16
CA VAL A 249 9.96 -9.38 -7.50
C VAL A 249 10.73 -9.16 -6.21
N TRP A 250 11.46 -10.17 -5.75
CA TRP A 250 12.08 -10.14 -4.42
C TRP A 250 13.47 -10.75 -4.45
N ASN A 251 14.37 -10.14 -3.69
CA ASN A 251 15.71 -10.64 -3.46
C ASN A 251 15.68 -11.62 -2.27
N GLU A 252 16.11 -12.87 -2.45
CA GLU A 252 16.05 -13.86 -1.37
C GLU A 252 17.12 -13.66 -0.28
N LEU A 253 18.17 -12.87 -0.57
CA LEU A 253 19.23 -12.54 0.38
C LEU A 253 18.98 -11.22 1.12
N GLU A 254 18.08 -10.38 0.60
CA GLU A 254 17.87 -9.02 1.09
C GLU A 254 16.38 -8.71 1.30
N ASP A 255 16.08 -7.78 2.21
CA ASP A 255 14.72 -7.25 2.33
C ASP A 255 14.48 -6.17 1.27
N GLN A 256 14.56 -6.59 0.02
CA GLN A 256 14.53 -5.69 -1.12
C GLN A 256 13.71 -6.30 -2.25
N GLY A 257 12.84 -5.46 -2.81
CA GLY A 257 12.02 -5.85 -3.93
C GLY A 257 10.82 -4.96 -4.12
N LEU A 258 9.92 -5.43 -4.96
CA LEU A 258 8.68 -4.77 -5.27
C LEU A 258 7.54 -5.77 -5.45
N GLN A 259 6.33 -5.26 -5.33
CA GLN A 259 5.11 -5.99 -5.57
C GLN A 259 4.11 -5.07 -6.25
N TYR A 260 3.47 -5.56 -7.30
CA TYR A 260 2.31 -4.94 -7.91
C TYR A 260 1.13 -5.89 -7.79
N SER A 261 -0.03 -5.36 -7.42
CA SER A 261 -1.27 -6.09 -7.50
C SER A 261 -2.39 -5.24 -8.10
N ALA A 262 -3.26 -5.89 -8.85
CA ALA A 262 -4.48 -5.30 -9.36
C ALA A 262 -5.59 -6.35 -9.28
N SER A 263 -6.77 -5.93 -8.82
CA SER A 263 -7.98 -6.73 -8.81
C SER A 263 -9.17 -5.79 -9.04
N LYS A 264 -10.39 -6.34 -9.02
CA LYS A 264 -11.59 -5.53 -9.23
C LYS A 264 -11.71 -4.45 -8.14
N GLY A 265 -11.48 -3.21 -8.55
CA GLY A 265 -11.64 -2.03 -7.70
C GLY A 265 -10.47 -1.77 -6.75
N GLU A 266 -9.33 -2.45 -6.88
CA GLU A 266 -8.13 -2.12 -6.13
C GLU A 266 -6.88 -2.33 -6.97
N ARG A 267 -5.93 -1.41 -6.85
CA ARG A 267 -4.56 -1.62 -7.32
C ARG A 267 -3.57 -1.10 -6.29
N ARG A 268 -2.45 -1.80 -6.19
CA ARG A 268 -1.40 -1.52 -5.23
C ARG A 268 -0.03 -1.72 -5.87
N PHE A 269 0.91 -0.84 -5.53
CA PHE A 269 2.32 -0.98 -5.86
C PHE A 269 3.12 -0.74 -4.59
N GLU A 270 4.00 -1.64 -4.24
CA GLU A 270 4.82 -1.55 -3.04
C GLU A 270 6.26 -1.84 -3.40
N ALA A 271 7.18 -1.12 -2.79
CA ALA A 271 8.59 -1.40 -2.97
C ALA A 271 9.37 -1.06 -1.71
N ILE A 272 10.41 -1.85 -1.44
CA ILE A 272 11.25 -1.74 -0.26
C ILE A 272 12.70 -1.88 -0.69
N ARG A 273 13.55 -1.03 -0.12
CA ARG A 273 15.00 -1.07 -0.25
C ARG A 273 15.59 -0.55 1.07
N SER A 274 15.87 -1.47 1.99
CA SER A 274 16.35 -1.14 3.33
C SER A 274 17.57 -1.97 3.70
N SER A 275 18.60 -1.28 4.23
CA SER A 275 19.77 -1.91 4.87
C SER A 275 19.49 -2.37 6.31
N SER A 276 18.34 -2.01 6.87
CA SER A 276 17.94 -2.43 8.21
C SER A 276 17.36 -3.84 8.13
N ASN A 277 17.96 -4.78 8.87
CA ASN A 277 17.49 -6.16 8.97
C ASN A 277 16.00 -6.15 9.36
N PRO A 278 15.11 -6.69 8.52
CA PRO A 278 13.68 -6.54 8.75
C PRO A 278 13.22 -7.42 9.91
N GLY A 279 12.25 -6.92 10.67
CA GLY A 279 11.28 -7.81 11.30
C GLY A 279 10.53 -8.61 10.23
N PRO A 280 9.79 -9.67 10.58
CA PRO A 280 9.16 -10.56 9.59
C PRO A 280 8.16 -9.77 8.72
N PHE A 281 8.55 -9.46 7.48
CA PHE A 281 7.62 -8.95 6.47
C PHE A 281 6.95 -10.11 5.75
N SER A 282 5.65 -9.95 5.49
CA SER A 282 4.74 -10.94 4.90
C SER A 282 4.88 -11.16 3.39
N LYS A 283 5.88 -10.55 2.73
CA LYS A 283 5.99 -10.52 1.26
C LYS A 283 7.13 -11.32 0.66
N ARG A 284 7.87 -12.01 1.52
CA ARG A 284 8.80 -13.05 1.11
C ARG A 284 8.03 -14.14 0.34
N PHE A 285 8.55 -14.58 -0.80
CA PHE A 285 8.08 -15.81 -1.47
C PHE A 285 8.10 -17.00 -0.50
N ASP A 286 9.03 -16.91 0.44
CA ASP A 286 9.34 -17.79 1.53
C ASP A 286 8.89 -17.15 2.86
N MET A 287 7.59 -16.99 3.09
CA MET A 287 7.11 -16.69 4.45
C MET A 287 7.39 -17.92 5.35
N VAL A 288 8.66 -18.14 5.68
CA VAL A 288 9.16 -19.27 6.49
C VAL A 288 8.82 -18.95 7.93
N SER A 289 7.58 -19.24 8.34
CA SER A 289 7.34 -19.55 9.76
C SER A 289 8.00 -20.89 10.14
N GLY A 290 8.37 -21.68 9.13
CA GLY A 290 9.22 -22.86 9.20
C GLY A 290 9.17 -23.60 7.86
N MET A 291 10.14 -24.47 7.60
CA MET A 291 10.10 -25.41 6.48
C MET A 291 10.19 -26.81 7.08
N VAL A 292 9.03 -27.47 7.20
CA VAL A 292 8.96 -28.80 7.81
C VAL A 292 8.86 -29.84 6.71
N ASP A 293 9.88 -30.71 6.64
CA ASP A 293 9.91 -31.85 5.73
C ASP A 293 8.78 -32.84 6.07
N MET A 294 7.92 -33.12 5.08
CA MET A 294 6.78 -34.02 5.21
C MET A 294 7.15 -35.49 4.95
N LYS A 295 8.41 -35.78 4.61
CA LYS A 295 8.94 -37.11 4.25
C LYS A 295 8.17 -37.76 3.10
N LYS A 296 7.64 -36.94 2.20
CA LYS A 296 6.92 -37.35 0.99
C LYS A 296 7.68 -36.83 -0.22
N GLN A 297 7.76 -37.66 -1.25
CA GLN A 297 8.40 -37.34 -2.52
C GLN A 297 7.37 -37.44 -3.66
N ASP A 298 7.62 -36.71 -4.74
CA ASP A 298 6.85 -36.76 -5.97
C ASP A 298 7.77 -36.52 -7.17
N ARG A 299 7.25 -36.70 -8.39
CA ARG A 299 8.00 -36.48 -9.63
C ARG A 299 7.14 -35.86 -10.71
N LEU A 300 7.55 -34.69 -11.21
CA LEU A 300 6.83 -33.94 -12.25
C LEU A 300 7.82 -33.44 -13.31
N LEU A 301 7.42 -33.51 -14.59
CA LEU A 301 8.25 -33.11 -15.74
C LEU A 301 9.67 -33.72 -15.74
N GLY A 302 9.84 -34.90 -15.12
CA GLY A 302 11.13 -35.58 -15.02
C GLY A 302 12.00 -35.17 -13.83
N GLU A 303 11.63 -34.11 -13.10
CA GLU A 303 12.29 -33.60 -11.90
C GLU A 303 11.68 -34.23 -10.64
N ASP A 304 12.53 -34.63 -9.69
CA ASP A 304 12.11 -35.14 -8.39
C ASP A 304 11.92 -33.98 -7.40
N CYS A 305 10.89 -34.06 -6.57
CA CYS A 305 10.64 -33.06 -5.53
C CYS A 305 10.29 -33.69 -4.17
N ALA A 306 10.62 -32.98 -3.10
CA ALA A 306 10.24 -33.31 -1.73
C ALA A 306 9.19 -32.33 -1.21
N TRP A 307 8.25 -32.83 -0.43
CA TRP A 307 7.15 -32.04 0.12
C TRP A 307 7.53 -31.37 1.44
N TYR A 308 7.20 -30.09 1.54
CA TYR A 308 7.43 -29.27 2.71
C TYR A 308 6.17 -28.50 3.11
N ASN A 309 5.90 -28.45 4.41
CA ASN A 309 4.96 -27.48 4.96
C ASN A 309 5.70 -26.18 5.24
N ARG A 310 5.33 -25.10 4.53
CA ARG A 310 5.97 -23.78 4.61
C ARG A 310 5.35 -22.88 5.68
N THR A 311 4.19 -23.28 6.20
CA THR A 311 3.45 -22.57 7.23
C THR A 311 3.05 -23.55 8.33
N PRO A 312 4.02 -24.19 9.03
CA PRO A 312 3.69 -24.99 10.20
C PRO A 312 2.96 -24.11 11.22
N ASP A 313 1.99 -24.70 11.91
CA ASP A 313 1.20 -24.07 12.99
C ASP A 313 0.23 -22.96 12.55
N SER A 314 0.06 -22.74 11.24
CA SER A 314 -0.99 -21.85 10.74
C SER A 314 -2.35 -22.55 10.74
N ALA A 315 -3.38 -21.90 11.28
CA ALA A 315 -4.72 -22.47 11.43
C ALA A 315 -5.73 -21.98 10.36
N ASP A 316 -5.57 -20.76 9.87
CA ASP A 316 -6.56 -20.09 9.00
C ASP A 316 -6.22 -20.14 7.52
N ALA A 317 -4.95 -20.34 7.17
CA ALA A 317 -4.47 -20.52 5.81
C ALA A 317 -3.05 -21.09 5.81
N GLY A 318 -2.62 -21.74 4.73
CA GLY A 318 -1.25 -22.23 4.65
C GLY A 318 -0.80 -22.63 3.27
N LEU A 319 0.47 -23.02 3.20
CA LEU A 319 1.19 -23.36 1.98
C LEU A 319 1.98 -24.66 2.19
N MET A 320 1.70 -25.64 1.34
CA MET A 320 2.54 -26.82 1.16
C MET A 320 3.18 -26.75 -0.23
N GLN A 321 4.46 -27.13 -0.34
CA GLN A 321 5.17 -27.10 -1.61
C GLN A 321 5.92 -28.39 -1.87
N CYS A 322 5.92 -28.85 -3.12
CA CYS A 322 6.86 -29.86 -3.59
C CYS A 322 8.01 -29.16 -4.30
N LEU A 323 9.19 -29.17 -3.66
CA LEU A 323 10.37 -28.46 -4.13
C LEU A 323 11.44 -29.43 -4.65
N THR A 324 12.09 -29.09 -5.76
CA THR A 324 13.30 -29.78 -6.20
C THR A 324 14.45 -29.55 -5.21
N SER A 325 15.55 -30.30 -5.34
CA SER A 325 16.73 -30.16 -4.48
C SER A 325 17.38 -28.77 -4.52
N ASP A 326 17.18 -28.04 -5.62
CA ASP A 326 17.65 -26.67 -5.84
C ASP A 326 16.55 -25.61 -5.58
N GLY A 327 15.41 -26.00 -5.01
CA GLY A 327 14.39 -25.09 -4.49
C GLY A 327 13.33 -24.63 -5.51
N ILE A 328 13.24 -25.26 -6.69
CA ILE A 328 12.21 -24.96 -7.69
C ILE A 328 10.88 -25.57 -7.25
N PRO A 329 9.79 -24.77 -7.11
CA PRO A 329 8.48 -25.33 -6.81
C PRO A 329 7.89 -26.02 -8.04
N LEU A 330 7.60 -27.32 -7.89
CA LEU A 330 6.87 -28.10 -8.88
C LEU A 330 5.36 -28.13 -8.59
N ILE A 331 4.99 -28.01 -7.31
CA ILE A 331 3.60 -27.93 -6.86
C ILE A 331 3.53 -26.94 -5.70
N ASP A 332 2.58 -26.01 -5.77
CA ASP A 332 2.18 -25.16 -4.64
C ASP A 332 0.73 -25.47 -4.28
N GLU A 333 0.50 -25.90 -3.04
CA GLU A 333 -0.81 -26.20 -2.50
C GLU A 333 -1.16 -25.19 -1.40
N HIS A 334 -1.99 -24.23 -1.78
CA HIS A 334 -2.55 -23.23 -0.90
C HIS A 334 -3.86 -23.74 -0.32
N TRP A 335 -4.05 -23.60 0.99
CA TRP A 335 -5.32 -23.88 1.65
C TRP A 335 -5.75 -22.68 2.48
N SER A 336 -7.06 -22.51 2.64
CA SER A 336 -7.67 -21.44 3.43
C SER A 336 -8.85 -22.01 4.20
N GLY A 337 -9.00 -21.64 5.47
CA GLY A 337 -10.17 -21.97 6.28
C GLY A 337 -11.43 -21.18 5.86
N TRP A 338 -11.27 -20.15 5.02
CA TRP A 338 -12.33 -19.20 4.65
C TRP A 338 -12.77 -19.30 3.19
N GLY A 339 -12.22 -20.24 2.41
CA GLY A 339 -12.59 -20.44 1.01
C GLY A 339 -11.83 -21.57 0.34
N ASP A 340 -12.04 -21.73 -0.96
CA ASP A 340 -11.39 -22.78 -1.74
C ASP A 340 -9.90 -22.45 -1.91
N GLY A 341 -9.07 -23.35 -1.40
CA GLY A 341 -7.63 -23.38 -1.67
C GLY A 341 -7.33 -23.45 -3.17
N GLU A 342 -6.05 -23.40 -3.50
CA GLU A 342 -5.60 -23.44 -4.88
C GLU A 342 -4.33 -24.26 -5.00
N ILE A 343 -4.35 -25.20 -5.94
CA ILE A 343 -3.21 -26.06 -6.22
C ILE A 343 -2.66 -25.66 -7.59
N PHE A 344 -1.44 -25.16 -7.59
CA PHE A 344 -0.66 -24.89 -8.78
C PHE A 344 0.24 -26.07 -9.07
N LYS A 345 0.22 -26.56 -10.31
CA LYS A 345 1.12 -27.61 -10.77
C LYS A 345 1.96 -27.11 -11.93
N ILE A 346 3.24 -27.46 -11.92
CA ILE A 346 4.15 -27.13 -13.00
C ILE A 346 3.73 -27.80 -14.30
N VAL A 347 3.75 -27.03 -15.39
CA VAL A 347 3.46 -27.49 -16.75
C VAL A 347 4.61 -27.23 -17.71
N ALA A 348 5.52 -26.32 -17.36
CA ALA A 348 6.76 -26.10 -18.08
C ALA A 348 7.88 -25.69 -17.13
N LEU A 349 9.08 -26.18 -17.38
CA LEU A 349 10.32 -25.78 -16.72
C LEU A 349 11.43 -25.68 -17.76
N THR A 350 12.12 -24.55 -17.80
CA THR A 350 13.31 -24.35 -18.64
C THR A 350 14.44 -23.79 -17.78
N ARG A 351 15.49 -24.58 -17.61
CA ARG A 351 16.74 -24.15 -16.95
C ARG A 351 17.54 -23.31 -17.94
N ARG A 352 17.63 -22.01 -17.72
CA ARG A 352 18.30 -21.05 -18.61
C ARG A 352 18.73 -19.81 -17.83
N PRO A 353 19.80 -19.12 -18.26
CA PRO A 353 20.08 -17.77 -17.81
C PRO A 353 18.85 -16.87 -17.93
N VAL A 354 18.59 -16.09 -16.89
CA VAL A 354 17.56 -15.03 -16.88
C VAL A 354 18.27 -13.71 -16.64
N SER A 355 17.94 -12.69 -17.43
CA SER A 355 18.49 -11.34 -17.26
C SER A 355 17.66 -10.53 -16.26
N MET A 356 18.28 -9.55 -15.60
CA MET A 356 17.56 -8.62 -14.71
C MET A 356 16.49 -7.80 -15.44
N ASP A 357 16.62 -7.59 -16.75
CA ASP A 357 15.61 -6.89 -17.54
C ASP A 357 14.31 -7.71 -17.66
N GLU A 358 14.40 -9.05 -17.64
CA GLU A 358 13.23 -9.94 -17.63
C GLU A 358 12.53 -9.98 -16.26
N MET A 359 13.20 -9.53 -15.19
CA MET A 359 12.66 -9.46 -13.83
C MET A 359 11.83 -8.20 -13.59
N GLN A 360 11.77 -7.27 -14.54
CA GLN A 360 11.01 -6.03 -14.36
C GLN A 360 9.51 -6.27 -14.62
N PRO A 361 8.61 -5.75 -13.75
CA PRO A 361 7.19 -5.72 -14.07
C PRO A 361 6.94 -4.92 -15.36
N PRO A 362 5.81 -5.16 -16.05
CA PRO A 362 5.37 -4.33 -17.16
C PRO A 362 5.37 -2.84 -16.78
N ARG A 363 5.93 -2.00 -17.65
CA ARG A 363 6.11 -0.56 -17.38
C ARG A 363 4.81 0.14 -17.04
N ASP A 364 3.75 -0.19 -17.77
CA ASP A 364 2.40 0.39 -17.64
C ASP A 364 1.82 0.25 -16.21
N TYR A 365 2.26 -0.76 -15.45
CA TYR A 365 1.80 -0.98 -14.07
C TYR A 365 2.41 0.04 -13.09
N LEU A 366 3.61 0.51 -13.41
CA LEU A 366 4.36 1.46 -12.60
C LEU A 366 4.26 2.89 -13.13
N GLU A 367 3.70 3.12 -14.33
CA GLU A 367 3.64 4.47 -14.90
C GLU A 367 2.95 5.48 -13.97
N PRO A 368 3.61 6.59 -13.58
CA PRO A 368 3.02 7.59 -12.68
C PRO A 368 1.68 8.15 -13.17
N ALA A 369 1.54 8.30 -14.49
CA ALA A 369 0.31 8.77 -15.13
C ALA A 369 -0.85 7.80 -14.91
N ALA A 370 -0.60 6.49 -14.88
CA ALA A 370 -1.61 5.50 -14.55
C ALA A 370 -2.21 5.81 -13.18
N TRP A 371 -1.40 6.24 -12.21
CA TRP A 371 -1.78 6.63 -10.84
C TRP A 371 -2.32 8.06 -10.70
N GLY A 372 -2.38 8.83 -11.79
CA GLY A 372 -2.80 10.23 -11.81
C GLY A 372 -1.69 11.24 -11.50
N PHE A 373 -0.46 10.78 -11.25
CA PHE A 373 0.72 11.64 -11.07
C PHE A 373 1.29 12.05 -12.44
N ILE A 374 0.65 13.01 -13.10
CA ILE A 374 1.04 13.48 -14.44
C ILE A 374 2.31 14.34 -14.34
N ARG A 375 3.25 14.16 -15.29
CA ARG A 375 4.43 15.04 -15.43
C ARG A 375 3.99 16.49 -15.69
N PRO A 376 4.72 17.50 -15.20
CA PRO A 376 4.47 18.88 -15.61
C PRO A 376 4.55 18.98 -17.14
N GLN A 377 3.51 19.52 -17.76
CA GLN A 377 3.65 20.05 -19.11
C GLN A 377 4.45 21.36 -18.95
N TYR A 378 5.64 21.40 -19.54
CA TYR A 378 6.49 22.59 -19.57
C TYR A 378 5.99 23.58 -20.62
#